data_AF-A0A4W2I4X9-F1
#
_entry.id   AF-A0A4W2I4X9-F1
#
_cell.length_a   1.000
_cell.length_b   1.000
_cell.length_c   1.000
_cell.angle_alpha   90.00
_cell.angle_beta   90.00
_cell.angle_gamma   90.00
#
_symmetry.space_group_name_H-M   'P 1'
#
loop_
_entity.id
_entity.type
_entity.pdbx_description
1 polymer ?
#
loop_
_entity_poly.entity_id
_entity_poly.type
_entity_poly.pdbx_seq_one_letter_code
_entity_poly.pdbx_strand_id
1 'polypeptide(L)'
;MRALCISETCSSELGFSRNWSRRNASHCPNPGISVGAVRTGSRFGLGDKVRYRCSSNLVLTGSAERECQDDGVWSGTEAICRQPYSYDFPEDVAPALGTSFSHLLATTNPIQQKKNHENGTGTNIYEALHAVYIMMNNQMNRPHMNPGAWQEIRHAIILLTDGKSNMGGSPKVAVDNIKEVLNINQKRKDYLDIYAIGVGSLHVDWKELNNLGSKKDGERHAFILKDVQALSQVFEHMLDVSQLTDPICGVGNMSANASAQERTPWHVTIKPKSQETCRGALISDQWVLTAAHCFRNAEDRTLWRVSVGDPNFQGSKEFQIEEAVISPGFNVFSKKSQGIPEFYGDDIALLKLTQKVKMSTHARPICLPCTVGANLALRKLPGSTCRDHEKELLNQVSIPAHFVALNGDKLNINLKTGSEWTNCVKVVLKDKTTFPNLTDVREVVTDQFLCSGTQGDDSPCKGESGGAVFLERRLRFFQVGLVSWGLYNPCGSSSKNSRKPAPHGKVPRDFHINLFRLQPWLRQHLEGILNFVPL
;
A
#
# COMPACT_ATOMS: atom_id res chain seq x y z
N MET A 1 29.51 -9.37 42.25
CA MET A 1 29.90 -9.30 40.81
C MET A 1 30.25 -7.87 40.47
N ARG A 2 31.54 -7.60 40.22
CA ARG A 2 31.99 -6.38 39.55
C ARG A 2 31.92 -6.66 38.05
N ALA A 3 31.26 -5.79 37.29
CA ALA A 3 31.49 -5.61 35.87
C ALA A 3 31.45 -4.09 35.62
N LEU A 4 32.58 -3.57 35.11
CA LEU A 4 32.74 -2.21 34.63
C LEU A 4 31.92 -2.02 33.34
N CYS A 5 31.22 -0.90 33.22
CA CYS A 5 30.77 -0.37 31.93
C CYS A 5 31.77 0.69 31.45
N ILE A 6 32.30 0.51 30.25
CA ILE A 6 32.98 1.54 29.46
C ILE A 6 32.18 1.66 28.14
N SER A 7 31.70 2.88 27.88
CA SER A 7 31.14 3.44 26.63
C SER A 7 29.98 2.73 25.89
N GLU A 8 28.86 3.47 25.85
CA GLU A 8 27.86 3.68 24.77
C GLU A 8 27.03 2.53 24.18
N THR A 9 25.71 2.75 24.28
CA THR A 9 24.54 2.04 23.73
C THR A 9 24.15 0.69 24.34
N CYS A 10 23.01 0.68 25.03
CA CYS A 10 22.28 -0.53 25.39
C CYS A 10 20.81 -0.34 24.98
N SER A 11 20.40 -1.02 23.90
CA SER A 11 19.02 -1.22 23.50
C SER A 11 18.41 -2.34 24.35
N SER A 12 17.22 -2.12 24.91
CA SER A 12 16.52 -3.13 25.71
C SER A 12 15.39 -3.77 24.92
N GLU A 13 15.67 -4.88 24.24
CA GLU A 13 14.68 -5.91 23.93
C GLU A 13 14.96 -7.14 24.80
N LEU A 14 14.22 -7.28 25.90
CA LEU A 14 13.97 -8.58 26.52
C LEU A 14 12.55 -8.56 27.10
N GLY A 15 11.66 -9.29 26.43
CA GLY A 15 10.29 -9.50 26.87
C GLY A 15 10.23 -10.23 28.22
N PHE A 16 9.63 -9.57 29.20
CA PHE A 16 9.06 -10.22 30.37
C PHE A 16 7.65 -9.67 30.55
N SER A 17 6.65 -10.54 30.34
CA SER A 17 5.28 -10.29 30.81
C SER A 17 5.30 -10.31 32.34
N ARG A 18 5.36 -9.13 32.95
CA ARG A 18 5.10 -8.92 34.38
C ARG A 18 3.80 -8.15 34.49
N ASN A 19 2.78 -8.80 35.05
CA ASN A 19 1.60 -8.14 35.59
C ASN A 19 2.02 -7.05 36.57
N TRP A 20 2.07 -5.80 36.12
CA TRP A 20 2.26 -4.66 37.00
C TRP A 20 0.91 -4.35 37.65
N SER A 21 0.76 -4.83 38.88
CA SER A 21 -0.21 -4.28 39.83
C SER A 21 0.05 -2.77 39.92
N ARG A 22 -1.00 -1.96 39.66
CA ARG A 22 -0.98 -0.49 39.77
C ARG A 22 -0.46 -0.08 41.16
N ARG A 23 0.83 0.22 41.27
CA ARG A 23 1.36 0.99 42.40
C ARG A 23 1.32 2.45 41.99
N ASN A 24 0.76 3.31 42.84
CA ASN A 24 0.91 4.76 42.72
C ASN A 24 2.38 5.09 42.53
N ALA A 25 2.76 5.59 41.36
CA ALA A 25 4.12 6.04 41.11
C ALA A 25 4.30 7.37 41.82
N SER A 26 5.03 7.38 42.95
CA SER A 26 5.31 8.61 43.71
C SER A 26 6.33 9.53 43.05
N HIS A 27 6.88 9.13 41.89
CA HIS A 27 7.98 9.80 41.21
C HIS A 27 7.96 9.49 39.70
N CYS A 28 8.24 10.49 38.87
CA CYS A 28 8.47 10.34 37.45
C CYS A 28 9.96 10.12 37.15
N PRO A 29 10.32 9.44 36.05
CA PRO A 29 11.71 9.32 35.62
C PRO A 29 12.32 10.69 35.30
N ASN A 30 13.65 10.81 35.31
CA ASN A 30 14.30 12.07 34.91
C ASN A 30 13.94 12.38 33.44
N PRO A 31 13.29 13.53 33.13
CA PRO A 31 12.77 13.83 31.79
C PRO A 31 13.86 14.25 30.77
N GLY A 32 15.14 14.12 31.12
CA GLY A 32 16.26 14.43 30.23
C GLY A 32 16.41 15.92 29.89
N ILE A 33 17.44 16.21 29.09
CA ILE A 33 17.74 17.52 28.48
C ILE A 33 18.20 17.24 27.05
N SER A 34 17.41 17.64 26.04
CA SER A 34 17.81 17.50 24.64
C SER A 34 18.98 18.42 24.29
N VAL A 35 19.72 18.09 23.22
CA VAL A 35 20.78 18.97 22.71
C VAL A 35 20.21 20.37 22.42
N GLY A 36 20.90 21.41 22.90
CA GLY A 36 20.49 22.80 22.73
C GLY A 36 19.38 23.29 23.67
N ALA A 37 18.79 22.42 24.49
CA ALA A 37 17.82 22.80 25.52
C ALA A 37 18.49 23.05 26.87
N VAL A 38 17.91 23.95 27.66
CA VAL A 38 18.27 24.22 29.05
C VAL A 38 17.02 23.97 29.90
N ARG A 39 17.13 23.05 30.86
CA ARG A 39 16.05 22.72 31.78
C ARG A 39 16.24 23.40 33.14
N THR A 40 15.17 23.98 33.68
CA THR A 40 15.08 24.39 35.08
C THR A 40 14.11 23.47 35.83
N GLY A 41 14.45 23.13 37.07
CA GLY A 41 13.76 22.09 37.85
C GLY A 41 14.56 20.78 37.91
N SER A 42 14.72 20.26 39.13
CA SER A 42 15.54 19.08 39.44
C SER A 42 14.83 18.07 40.35
N ARG A 43 13.58 18.34 40.72
CA ARG A 43 12.72 17.42 41.48
C ARG A 43 11.71 16.80 40.52
N PHE A 44 11.41 15.52 40.72
CA PHE A 44 10.56 14.72 39.83
C PHE A 44 9.47 13.94 40.59
N GLY A 45 9.14 14.36 41.82
CA GLY A 45 8.01 13.83 42.57
C GLY A 45 6.67 14.22 41.94
N LEU A 46 5.60 13.57 42.39
CA LEU A 46 4.23 13.89 41.96
C LEU A 46 3.93 15.40 42.08
N GLY A 47 3.50 16.03 40.98
CA GLY A 47 3.20 17.46 40.90
C GLY A 47 4.43 18.37 40.69
N ASP A 48 5.65 17.84 40.72
CA ASP A 48 6.84 18.62 40.41
C ASP A 48 6.87 19.01 38.92
N LYS A 49 7.39 20.21 38.65
CA LYS A 49 7.44 20.80 37.31
C LYS A 49 8.87 21.05 36.86
N VAL A 50 9.10 20.80 35.59
CA VAL A 50 10.33 21.19 34.88
C VAL A 50 9.99 22.14 33.74
N ARG A 51 10.84 23.14 33.49
CA ARG A 51 10.67 24.11 32.40
C ARG A 51 11.87 24.06 31.47
N TYR A 52 11.62 24.12 30.17
CA TYR A 52 12.63 24.07 29.12
C TYR A 52 12.70 25.39 28.36
N ARG A 53 13.91 25.78 27.97
CA ARG A 53 14.19 26.89 27.05
C ARG A 53 15.28 26.47 26.07
N CYS A 54 15.27 27.02 24.87
CA CYS A 54 16.34 26.77 23.90
C CYS A 54 17.44 27.81 23.99
N SER A 55 18.67 27.40 23.70
CA SER A 55 19.80 28.30 23.46
C SER A 55 19.54 29.19 22.24
N SER A 56 20.18 30.37 22.19
CA SER A 56 19.87 31.45 21.23
C SER A 56 19.79 30.96 19.79
N ASN A 57 18.75 31.43 19.07
CA ASN A 57 18.41 31.15 17.66
C ASN A 57 17.78 29.76 17.36
N LEU A 58 17.59 28.90 18.36
CA LEU A 58 16.84 27.65 18.20
C LEU A 58 15.37 27.83 18.59
N VAL A 59 14.49 27.07 17.93
CA VAL A 59 13.05 27.06 18.19
C VAL A 59 12.70 25.86 19.07
N LEU A 60 11.96 26.11 20.15
CA LEU A 60 11.47 25.07 21.04
C LEU A 60 10.28 24.33 20.41
N THR A 61 10.38 23.02 20.39
CA THR A 61 9.34 22.10 19.93
C THR A 61 8.97 21.17 21.08
N GLY A 62 7.69 20.76 21.17
CA GLY A 62 7.18 20.04 22.35
C GLY A 62 6.69 20.97 23.46
N SER A 63 6.80 20.52 24.72
CA SER A 63 6.28 21.25 25.88
C SER A 63 7.34 22.10 26.59
N ALA A 64 7.08 23.39 26.74
CA ALA A 64 7.95 24.32 27.48
C ALA A 64 7.92 24.09 29.00
N GLU A 65 6.86 23.47 29.52
CA GLU A 65 6.73 23.04 30.92
C GLU A 65 6.14 21.63 30.93
N ARG A 66 6.69 20.76 31.78
CA ARG A 66 6.18 19.40 32.00
C ARG A 66 6.00 19.18 33.50
N GLU A 67 4.92 18.51 33.86
CA GLU A 67 4.52 18.22 35.24
C GLU A 67 4.43 16.72 35.46
N CYS A 68 4.96 16.21 36.58
CA CYS A 68 4.89 14.80 36.90
C CYS A 68 3.49 14.42 37.36
N GLN A 69 2.85 13.48 36.67
CA GLN A 69 1.47 13.06 36.92
C GLN A 69 1.38 11.85 37.86
N ASP A 70 0.17 11.55 38.33
CA ASP A 70 -0.14 10.47 39.28
C ASP A 70 0.06 9.06 38.74
N ASP A 71 0.11 8.91 37.42
CA ASP A 71 0.46 7.70 36.70
C ASP A 71 1.98 7.48 36.55
N GLY A 72 2.81 8.42 37.06
CA GLY A 72 4.26 8.36 36.96
C GLY A 72 4.80 8.80 35.59
N VAL A 73 3.97 9.42 34.77
CA VAL A 73 4.29 9.91 33.42
C VAL A 73 4.36 11.44 33.42
N TRP A 74 5.22 12.02 32.59
CA TRP A 74 5.30 13.47 32.47
C TRP A 74 4.20 14.02 31.57
N SER A 75 3.60 15.15 31.94
CA SER A 75 2.63 15.83 31.09
C SER A 75 3.28 16.38 29.82
N GLY A 76 2.48 16.48 28.76
CA GLY A 76 2.89 17.01 27.47
C GLY A 76 3.98 16.19 26.75
N THR A 77 4.64 16.77 25.76
CA THR A 77 5.64 16.12 24.91
C THR A 77 7.06 16.55 25.27
N GLU A 78 8.05 15.69 25.03
CA GLU A 78 9.48 16.02 25.18
C GLU A 78 9.86 17.33 24.48
N ALA A 79 10.65 18.15 25.17
CA ALA A 79 11.14 19.43 24.68
C ALA A 79 12.37 19.22 23.80
N ILE A 80 12.30 19.61 22.52
CA ILE A 80 13.40 19.49 21.56
C ILE A 80 13.67 20.86 20.93
N CYS A 81 14.94 21.26 20.85
CA CYS A 81 15.37 22.50 20.21
C CYS A 81 15.81 22.25 18.77
N ARG A 82 15.23 22.98 17.81
CA ARG A 82 15.49 22.78 16.37
C ARG A 82 15.96 24.06 15.69
N GLN A 83 16.68 23.90 14.58
CA GLN A 83 16.99 25.00 13.68
C GLN A 83 15.72 25.42 12.90
N PRO A 84 15.53 26.72 12.60
CA PRO A 84 14.32 27.21 11.92
C PRO A 84 14.02 26.56 10.56
N TYR A 85 15.06 26.12 9.85
CA TYR A 85 14.97 25.49 8.52
C TYR A 85 15.04 23.96 8.56
N SER A 86 14.98 23.34 9.75
CA SER A 86 14.95 21.88 9.85
C SER A 86 13.59 21.33 9.41
N TYR A 87 13.61 20.19 8.74
CA TYR A 87 12.44 19.41 8.35
C TYR A 87 12.56 17.99 8.91
N ASP A 88 11.46 17.26 8.90
CA ASP A 88 11.35 15.85 9.26
C ASP A 88 11.40 14.99 7.99
N PHE A 89 11.94 13.77 8.13
CA PHE A 89 11.92 12.78 7.07
C PHE A 89 10.62 11.99 7.11
N PRO A 90 10.08 11.56 5.95
CA PRO A 90 8.85 10.79 5.89
C PRO A 90 8.83 9.55 6.79
N GLU A 91 9.98 8.88 6.92
CA GLU A 91 10.19 7.70 7.76
C GLU A 91 10.02 7.98 9.25
N ASP A 92 10.22 9.22 9.69
CA ASP A 92 10.04 9.64 11.09
C ASP A 92 8.59 10.07 11.37
N VAL A 93 7.91 10.65 10.38
CA VAL A 93 6.54 11.16 10.51
C VAL A 93 5.51 10.04 10.40
N ALA A 94 5.76 9.07 9.52
CA ALA A 94 4.82 8.01 9.23
C ALA A 94 4.47 7.12 10.43
N PRO A 95 5.41 6.63 11.25
CA PRO A 95 5.08 5.85 12.45
C PRO A 95 4.23 6.64 13.44
N ALA A 96 4.48 7.95 13.57
CA ALA A 96 3.77 8.81 14.51
C ALA A 96 2.31 9.09 14.10
N LEU A 97 1.99 9.03 12.80
CA LEU A 97 0.61 9.06 12.33
C LEU A 97 0.01 7.65 12.28
N GLY A 98 0.79 6.62 11.97
CA GLY A 98 0.35 5.23 11.85
C GLY A 98 -0.31 4.70 13.11
N THR A 99 0.12 5.11 14.30
CA THR A 99 -0.49 4.74 15.60
C THR A 99 -1.93 5.24 15.76
N SER A 100 -2.28 6.40 15.19
CA SER A 100 -3.65 6.93 15.25
C SER A 100 -4.55 6.46 14.10
N PHE A 101 -3.97 5.90 13.04
CA PHE A 101 -4.70 5.44 11.84
C PHE A 101 -4.77 3.92 11.67
N SER A 102 -4.15 3.14 12.55
CA SER A 102 -4.08 1.66 12.46
C SER A 102 -5.47 1.01 12.36
N HIS A 103 -6.50 1.66 12.94
CA HIS A 103 -7.89 1.19 12.93
C HIS A 103 -8.78 1.81 11.83
N LEU A 104 -8.34 2.86 11.13
CA LEU A 104 -9.16 3.62 10.17
C LEU A 104 -9.08 3.10 8.72
N LEU A 105 -8.04 2.31 8.40
CA LEU A 105 -7.81 1.81 7.05
C LEU A 105 -8.82 0.75 6.58
N ALA A 106 -9.62 0.20 7.50
CA ALA A 106 -10.65 -0.79 7.19
C ALA A 106 -12.02 -0.17 6.83
N THR A 107 -12.29 1.09 7.21
CA THR A 107 -13.65 1.65 7.10
C THR A 107 -13.64 3.16 6.93
N THR A 108 -13.51 3.69 5.71
CA THR A 108 -14.10 4.99 5.37
C THR A 108 -14.50 5.07 3.89
N ASN A 109 -15.78 5.38 3.65
CA ASN A 109 -16.24 6.00 2.41
C ASN A 109 -16.01 7.51 2.58
N PRO A 110 -15.04 8.14 1.88
CA PRO A 110 -14.85 9.57 2.01
C PRO A 110 -16.02 10.31 1.34
N ILE A 111 -16.80 11.06 2.11
CA ILE A 111 -17.66 12.12 1.58
C ILE A 111 -16.72 13.26 1.19
N GLN A 112 -16.29 13.29 -0.08
CA GLN A 112 -15.53 14.43 -0.61
C GLN A 112 -16.51 15.51 -1.07
N GLN A 113 -16.75 16.52 -0.23
CA GLN A 113 -17.27 17.80 -0.71
C GLN A 113 -16.09 18.71 -1.02
N LYS A 114 -15.65 18.71 -2.29
CA LYS A 114 -14.62 19.64 -2.76
C LYS A 114 -15.29 20.95 -3.18
N LYS A 115 -15.31 21.94 -2.29
CA LYS A 115 -15.53 23.34 -2.69
C LYS A 115 -14.18 23.96 -2.97
N ASN A 116 -13.98 24.49 -4.17
CA ASN A 116 -12.79 25.29 -4.45
C ASN A 116 -12.92 26.59 -3.64
N HIS A 117 -11.85 26.99 -2.95
CA HIS A 117 -11.73 28.35 -2.46
C HIS A 117 -11.68 29.26 -3.70
N GLU A 118 -12.65 30.15 -3.86
CA GLU A 118 -12.74 31.10 -4.98
C GLU A 118 -11.63 32.18 -4.88
N ASN A 119 -11.98 33.45 -4.66
CA ASN A 119 -11.04 34.58 -4.58
C ASN A 119 -10.41 34.81 -3.17
N GLY A 120 -10.69 33.92 -2.20
CA GLY A 120 -10.20 34.07 -0.83
C GLY A 120 -8.82 33.42 -0.63
N THR A 121 -7.76 34.22 -0.62
CA THR A 121 -6.37 33.76 -0.38
C THR A 121 -5.92 33.89 1.07
N GLY A 122 -6.78 34.41 1.96
CA GLY A 122 -6.49 34.52 3.39
C GLY A 122 -6.40 33.16 4.07
N THR A 123 -5.57 33.06 5.11
CA THR A 123 -5.37 31.84 5.91
C THR A 123 -6.05 32.01 7.26
N ASN A 124 -7.27 31.48 7.38
CA ASN A 124 -8.07 31.52 8.61
C ASN A 124 -8.15 30.12 9.24
N ILE A 125 -7.14 29.76 10.03
CA ILE A 125 -7.06 28.43 10.64
C ILE A 125 -8.12 28.27 11.75
N TYR A 126 -8.48 29.35 12.45
CA TYR A 126 -9.53 29.34 13.47
C TYR A 126 -10.86 28.85 12.90
N GLU A 127 -11.34 29.47 11.81
CA GLU A 127 -12.63 29.07 11.19
C GLU A 127 -12.59 27.65 10.64
N ALA A 128 -11.44 27.20 10.11
CA ALA A 128 -11.28 25.83 9.64
C ALA A 128 -11.46 24.81 10.77
N LEU A 129 -10.84 25.04 11.94
CA LEU A 129 -11.00 24.19 13.11
C LEU A 129 -12.39 24.37 13.76
N HIS A 130 -12.96 25.57 13.70
CA HIS A 130 -14.30 25.82 14.20
C HIS A 130 -15.37 25.05 13.40
N ALA A 131 -15.18 24.90 12.09
CA ALA A 131 -16.02 24.02 11.27
C ALA A 131 -15.99 22.56 11.75
N VAL A 132 -14.80 22.06 12.14
CA VAL A 132 -14.66 20.70 12.72
C VAL A 132 -15.39 20.60 14.05
N TYR A 133 -15.27 21.62 14.92
CA TYR A 133 -16.05 21.71 16.16
C TYR A 133 -17.55 21.63 15.89
N ILE A 134 -18.07 22.38 14.91
CA ILE A 134 -19.48 22.36 14.53
C ILE A 134 -19.89 20.96 14.03
N MET A 135 -19.05 20.30 13.23
CA MET A 135 -19.31 18.92 12.77
C MET A 135 -19.45 17.95 13.95
N MET A 136 -18.53 18.01 14.92
CA MET A 136 -18.55 17.18 16.12
C MET A 136 -19.79 17.46 16.97
N ASN A 137 -20.08 18.74 17.22
CA ASN A 137 -21.25 19.15 18.00
C ASN A 137 -22.57 18.70 17.34
N ASN A 138 -22.68 18.82 16.01
CA ASN A 138 -23.85 18.36 15.27
C ASN A 138 -24.00 16.84 15.32
N GLN A 139 -22.90 16.09 15.29
CA GLN A 139 -22.91 14.64 15.41
C GLN A 139 -23.32 14.19 16.81
N MET A 140 -22.80 14.84 17.85
CA MET A 140 -23.15 14.59 19.26
C MET A 140 -24.64 14.84 19.53
N ASN A 141 -25.20 15.92 18.96
CA ASN A 141 -26.60 16.31 19.14
C ASN A 141 -27.59 15.64 18.16
N ARG A 142 -27.17 14.58 17.43
CA ARG A 142 -28.10 13.87 16.54
C ARG A 142 -29.20 13.16 17.35
N PRO A 143 -30.48 13.22 16.92
CA PRO A 143 -31.61 12.65 17.68
C PRO A 143 -31.49 11.16 18.03
N HIS A 144 -30.72 10.39 17.26
CA HIS A 144 -30.51 8.95 17.45
C HIS A 144 -29.11 8.59 17.94
N MET A 145 -28.28 9.57 18.33
CA MET A 145 -26.94 9.30 18.83
C MET A 145 -27.02 8.78 20.27
N ASN A 146 -26.61 7.53 20.48
CA ASN A 146 -26.50 6.96 21.81
C ASN A 146 -25.31 7.61 22.55
N PRO A 147 -25.49 8.15 23.77
CA PRO A 147 -24.40 8.71 24.56
C PRO A 147 -23.23 7.75 24.77
N GLY A 148 -23.50 6.44 24.95
CA GLY A 148 -22.46 5.43 25.08
C GLY A 148 -21.61 5.29 23.80
N ALA A 149 -22.27 5.27 22.65
CA ALA A 149 -21.60 5.19 21.36
C ALA A 149 -20.74 6.42 21.07
N TRP A 150 -21.20 7.64 21.43
CA TRP A 150 -20.40 8.86 21.30
C TRP A 150 -19.12 8.82 22.15
N GLN A 151 -19.22 8.33 23.38
CA GLN A 151 -18.07 8.28 24.31
C GLN A 151 -16.97 7.32 23.86
N GLU A 152 -17.28 6.38 22.95
CA GLU A 152 -16.33 5.43 22.36
C GLU A 152 -15.59 5.97 21.12
N ILE A 153 -16.09 7.07 20.51
CA ILE A 153 -15.51 7.61 19.27
C ILE A 153 -14.18 8.31 19.56
N ARG A 154 -13.13 7.88 18.84
CA ARG A 154 -11.83 8.55 18.80
C ARG A 154 -11.76 9.50 17.62
N HIS A 155 -11.20 10.69 17.83
CA HIS A 155 -11.13 11.74 16.83
C HIS A 155 -9.67 12.01 16.46
N ALA A 156 -9.37 11.99 15.16
CA ALA A 156 -8.07 12.39 14.62
C ALA A 156 -8.26 13.53 13.63
N ILE A 157 -7.57 14.65 13.85
CA ILE A 157 -7.58 15.84 12.99
C ILE A 157 -6.20 15.97 12.36
N ILE A 158 -6.11 15.98 11.03
CA ILE A 158 -4.88 16.30 10.31
C ILE A 158 -5.05 17.68 9.67
N LEU A 159 -4.20 18.61 10.08
CA LEU A 159 -4.11 19.96 9.54
C LEU A 159 -2.83 20.10 8.71
N LEU A 160 -2.99 20.26 7.40
CA LEU A 160 -1.89 20.58 6.48
C LEU A 160 -1.85 22.10 6.28
N THR A 161 -0.84 22.78 6.82
CA THR A 161 -0.74 24.25 6.79
C THR A 161 0.70 24.70 7.01
N ASP A 162 1.07 25.86 6.46
CA ASP A 162 2.33 26.51 6.79
C ASP A 162 2.32 27.21 8.17
N GLY A 163 1.20 27.17 8.90
CA GLY A 163 1.06 27.76 10.23
C GLY A 163 0.91 29.29 10.22
N LYS A 164 0.73 29.93 9.06
CA LYS A 164 0.64 31.39 8.96
C LYS A 164 -0.80 31.89 8.97
N SER A 165 -1.50 31.67 10.08
CA SER A 165 -2.85 32.24 10.26
C SER A 165 -2.76 33.77 10.27
N ASN A 166 -3.47 34.42 9.35
CA ASN A 166 -3.52 35.88 9.24
C ASN A 166 -4.94 36.46 9.39
N MET A 167 -5.93 35.59 9.63
CA MET A 167 -7.34 35.94 9.81
C MET A 167 -7.98 35.07 10.91
N GLY A 168 -9.10 35.54 11.48
CA GLY A 168 -9.92 34.75 12.41
C GLY A 168 -9.42 34.64 13.85
N GLY A 169 -8.32 35.33 14.19
CA GLY A 169 -7.76 35.30 15.55
C GLY A 169 -6.93 34.04 15.83
N SER A 170 -6.77 33.70 17.11
CA SER A 170 -5.92 32.58 17.51
C SER A 170 -6.63 31.23 17.27
N PRO A 171 -6.08 30.33 16.43
CA PRO A 171 -6.67 29.03 16.19
C PRO A 171 -6.65 28.10 17.42
N LYS A 172 -5.80 28.40 18.41
CA LYS A 172 -5.79 27.71 19.71
C LYS A 172 -7.17 27.73 20.40
N VAL A 173 -7.92 28.81 20.26
CA VAL A 173 -9.27 28.92 20.84
C VAL A 173 -10.20 27.85 20.25
N ALA A 174 -10.13 27.60 18.94
CA ALA A 174 -10.92 26.55 18.31
C ALA A 174 -10.48 25.15 18.77
N VAL A 175 -9.18 24.91 18.97
CA VAL A 175 -8.67 23.67 19.56
C VAL A 175 -9.24 23.44 20.96
N ASP A 176 -9.29 24.49 21.79
CA ASP A 176 -9.79 24.39 23.16
C ASP A 176 -11.32 24.10 23.17
N ASN A 177 -12.09 24.70 22.25
CA ASN A 177 -13.52 24.37 22.06
C ASN A 177 -13.73 22.90 21.66
N ILE A 178 -12.86 22.35 20.79
CA ILE A 178 -12.91 20.92 20.41
C ILE A 178 -12.62 20.02 21.62
N LYS A 179 -11.64 20.38 22.46
CA LYS A 179 -11.34 19.63 23.68
C LYS A 179 -12.50 19.66 24.67
N GLU A 180 -13.18 20.79 24.76
CA GLU A 180 -14.34 20.98 25.65
C GLU A 180 -15.52 20.08 25.24
N VAL A 181 -15.93 20.11 23.96
CA VAL A 181 -17.05 19.27 23.48
C VAL A 181 -16.76 17.77 23.60
N LEU A 182 -15.49 17.37 23.48
CA LEU A 182 -15.05 15.99 23.63
C LEU A 182 -14.75 15.59 25.10
N ASN A 183 -14.85 16.53 26.05
CA ASN A 183 -14.50 16.35 27.45
C ASN A 183 -13.10 15.74 27.64
N ILE A 184 -12.11 16.28 26.94
CA ILE A 184 -10.72 15.81 27.00
C ILE A 184 -10.11 16.21 28.35
N ASN A 185 -9.70 15.19 29.11
CA ASN A 185 -8.98 15.30 30.37
C ASN A 185 -7.87 14.23 30.41
N GLN A 186 -7.12 14.14 31.51
CA GLN A 186 -6.00 13.20 31.63
C GLN A 186 -6.41 11.73 31.37
N LYS A 187 -7.64 11.33 31.73
CA LYS A 187 -8.17 9.96 31.53
C LYS A 187 -8.75 9.75 30.12
N ARG A 188 -9.03 10.82 29.37
CA ARG A 188 -9.60 10.79 28.02
C ARG A 188 -8.66 11.38 26.95
N LYS A 189 -7.36 11.51 27.26
CA LYS A 189 -6.36 12.09 26.34
C LYS A 189 -6.23 11.32 25.03
N ASP A 190 -6.54 10.02 25.01
CA ASP A 190 -6.42 9.14 23.83
C ASP A 190 -7.60 9.24 22.85
N TYR A 191 -8.59 10.09 23.14
CA TYR A 191 -9.80 10.26 22.31
C TYR A 191 -9.70 11.42 21.31
N LEU A 192 -8.61 12.20 21.36
CA LEU A 192 -8.34 13.30 20.44
C LEU A 192 -6.86 13.39 20.09
N ASP A 193 -6.55 13.24 18.80
CA ASP A 193 -5.24 13.53 18.22
C ASP A 193 -5.37 14.66 17.20
N ILE A 194 -4.54 15.70 17.34
CA ILE A 194 -4.45 16.79 16.37
C ILE A 194 -3.03 16.79 15.84
N TYR A 195 -2.88 16.52 14.55
CA TYR A 195 -1.62 16.55 13.81
C TYR A 195 -1.53 17.83 12.98
N ALA A 196 -0.48 18.62 13.20
CA ALA A 196 -0.20 19.83 12.44
C ALA A 196 1.05 19.62 11.59
N ILE A 197 0.89 19.54 10.27
CA ILE A 197 1.97 19.20 9.34
C ILE A 197 2.20 20.38 8.38
N GLY A 198 3.39 20.98 8.49
CA GLY A 198 3.90 21.96 7.54
C GLY A 198 4.43 21.29 6.29
N VAL A 199 4.11 21.82 5.12
CA VAL A 199 4.64 21.34 3.84
C VAL A 199 5.36 22.49 3.14
N GLY A 200 6.66 22.33 2.90
CA GLY A 200 7.53 23.36 2.32
C GLY A 200 8.68 23.76 3.26
N SER A 201 9.81 24.13 2.68
CA SER A 201 11.07 24.35 3.41
C SER A 201 11.37 25.79 3.83
N LEU A 202 10.69 26.80 3.25
CA LEU A 202 11.15 28.19 3.36
C LEU A 202 10.33 29.08 4.30
N HIS A 203 9.15 28.68 4.74
CA HIS A 203 8.19 29.65 5.28
C HIS A 203 7.16 29.10 6.28
N VAL A 204 7.48 28.00 6.98
CA VAL A 204 6.55 27.42 7.96
C VAL A 204 6.73 28.03 9.35
N ASP A 205 5.64 28.41 10.00
CA ASP A 205 5.62 28.85 11.39
C ASP A 205 5.57 27.64 12.34
N TRP A 206 6.76 27.23 12.80
CA TRP A 206 6.88 26.11 13.73
C TRP A 206 6.16 26.35 15.06
N LYS A 207 6.13 27.60 15.54
CA LYS A 207 5.52 27.92 16.83
C LYS A 207 4.01 27.71 16.77
N GLU A 208 3.38 28.13 15.68
CA GLU A 208 1.96 27.90 15.47
C GLU A 208 1.65 26.41 15.33
N LEU A 209 2.37 25.67 14.47
CA LEU A 209 2.18 24.21 14.34
C LEU A 209 2.34 23.48 15.67
N ASN A 210 3.36 23.84 16.45
CA ASN A 210 3.57 23.27 17.78
C ASN A 210 2.43 23.62 18.75
N ASN A 211 1.80 24.79 18.65
CA ASN A 211 0.66 25.13 19.50
C ASN A 211 -0.62 24.36 19.13
N LEU A 212 -0.78 23.99 17.86
CA LEU A 212 -1.95 23.28 17.36
C LEU A 212 -1.87 21.76 17.60
N GLY A 213 -0.69 21.17 17.42
CA GLY A 213 -0.50 19.73 17.59
C GLY A 213 -0.68 19.27 19.04
N SER A 214 -1.26 18.08 19.23
CA SER A 214 -1.46 17.46 20.55
C SER A 214 -0.14 17.35 21.35
N LYS A 215 -0.25 17.38 22.68
CA LYS A 215 0.89 17.26 23.61
C LYS A 215 0.71 16.02 24.47
N LYS A 216 1.43 14.96 24.13
CA LYS A 216 1.38 13.64 24.77
C LYS A 216 2.80 13.12 24.99
N ASP A 217 3.01 12.44 26.10
CA ASP A 217 4.32 11.88 26.41
C ASP A 217 4.69 10.79 25.42
N GLY A 218 5.95 10.76 24.99
CA GLY A 218 6.45 9.81 23.99
C GLY A 218 5.94 10.02 22.56
N GLU A 219 5.06 10.99 22.30
CA GLU A 219 4.42 11.17 20.98
C GLU A 219 4.67 12.57 20.38
N ARG A 220 4.80 12.62 19.06
CA ARG A 220 4.94 13.87 18.28
C ARG A 220 3.72 14.09 17.40
N HIS A 221 3.27 15.35 17.35
CA HIS A 221 2.07 15.75 16.60
C HIS A 221 2.28 17.01 15.74
N ALA A 222 3.49 17.54 15.70
CA ALA A 222 3.87 18.67 14.87
C ALA A 222 5.09 18.29 14.03
N PHE A 223 4.96 18.45 12.71
CA PHE A 223 5.94 18.00 11.73
C PHE A 223 6.13 19.04 10.63
N ILE A 224 7.30 19.05 10.01
CA ILE A 224 7.52 19.74 8.73
C ILE A 224 8.04 18.75 7.72
N LEU A 225 7.44 18.74 6.55
CA LEU A 225 7.90 17.99 5.39
C LEU A 225 8.44 18.96 4.36
N LYS A 226 9.52 18.54 3.69
CA LYS A 226 10.24 19.36 2.72
C LYS A 226 9.33 19.84 1.58
N ASP A 227 8.47 18.96 1.09
CA ASP A 227 7.60 19.19 -0.07
C ASP A 227 6.43 18.20 -0.09
N VAL A 228 5.58 18.31 -1.12
CA VAL A 228 4.39 17.46 -1.30
C VAL A 228 4.76 16.00 -1.59
N GLN A 229 5.95 15.73 -2.16
CA GLN A 229 6.40 14.37 -2.41
C GLN A 229 6.73 13.67 -1.08
N ALA A 230 7.40 14.36 -0.17
CA ALA A 230 7.64 13.89 1.19
C ALA A 230 6.31 13.60 1.92
N LEU A 231 5.27 14.41 1.73
CA LEU A 231 3.93 14.12 2.27
C LEU A 231 3.31 12.86 1.69
N SER A 232 3.45 12.61 0.38
CA SER A 232 3.00 11.35 -0.24
C SER A 232 3.71 10.15 0.40
N GLN A 233 5.03 10.25 0.57
CA GLN A 233 5.84 9.21 1.19
C GLN A 233 5.41 8.93 2.63
N VAL A 234 5.04 9.94 3.42
CA VAL A 234 4.50 9.74 4.78
C VAL A 234 3.28 8.84 4.76
N PHE A 235 2.30 9.12 3.90
CA PHE A 235 1.10 8.27 3.82
C PHE A 235 1.41 6.88 3.29
N GLU A 236 2.42 6.71 2.43
CA GLU A 236 2.88 5.40 1.99
C GLU A 236 3.52 4.59 3.13
N HIS A 237 4.38 5.23 3.93
CA HIS A 237 5.02 4.61 5.08
C HIS A 237 4.04 4.39 6.26
N MET A 238 2.99 5.21 6.38
CA MET A 238 1.93 5.07 7.40
C MET A 238 1.08 3.82 7.20
N LEU A 239 0.95 3.35 5.96
CA LEU A 239 0.30 2.09 5.66
C LEU A 239 1.22 0.97 6.14
N ASP A 240 1.31 0.79 7.46
CA ASP A 240 2.02 -0.32 8.06
C ASP A 240 1.24 -1.61 7.79
N VAL A 241 1.40 -2.09 6.57
CA VAL A 241 0.92 -3.38 6.09
C VAL A 241 1.47 -4.53 6.91
N SER A 242 2.46 -4.35 7.79
CA SER A 242 2.89 -5.44 8.68
C SER A 242 1.82 -5.81 9.71
N GLN A 243 0.97 -4.85 10.12
CA GLN A 243 -0.10 -5.07 11.10
C GLN A 243 -1.42 -5.56 10.49
N LEU A 244 -1.58 -5.45 9.17
CA LEU A 244 -2.78 -5.90 8.46
C LEU A 244 -2.72 -7.43 8.26
N THR A 245 -3.23 -8.22 9.19
CA THR A 245 -3.30 -9.69 9.02
C THR A 245 -4.37 -10.15 8.04
N ASP A 246 -5.32 -9.29 7.70
CA ASP A 246 -6.41 -9.62 6.79
C ASP A 246 -5.91 -9.71 5.32
N PRO A 247 -6.52 -10.59 4.49
CA PRO A 247 -6.16 -10.79 3.09
C PRO A 247 -6.70 -9.66 2.19
N ILE A 248 -6.39 -8.41 2.55
CA ILE A 248 -6.73 -7.23 1.74
C ILE A 248 -5.93 -7.30 0.44
N CYS A 249 -6.63 -7.28 -0.69
CA CYS A 249 -6.02 -7.46 -2.01
C CYS A 249 -5.30 -6.21 -2.52
N GLY A 250 -4.35 -6.37 -3.45
CA GLY A 250 -3.80 -5.28 -4.25
C GLY A 250 -3.12 -4.18 -3.44
N VAL A 251 -2.48 -4.54 -2.32
CA VAL A 251 -1.66 -3.62 -1.53
C VAL A 251 -0.20 -4.00 -1.70
N GLY A 252 0.64 -3.03 -2.03
CA GLY A 252 2.09 -3.19 -2.15
C GLY A 252 2.79 -1.93 -1.64
N ASN A 253 4.07 -2.04 -1.29
CA ASN A 253 4.89 -0.94 -0.81
C ASN A 253 5.41 -0.12 -1.99
N MET A 254 5.04 1.17 -2.07
CA MET A 254 5.45 2.06 -3.18
C MET A 254 6.77 2.79 -2.92
N SER A 255 7.36 2.62 -1.72
CA SER A 255 8.62 3.28 -1.36
C SER A 255 9.75 2.89 -2.31
N ALA A 256 10.59 3.87 -2.64
CA ALA A 256 11.80 3.66 -3.42
C ALA A 256 12.82 2.76 -2.71
N ASN A 257 12.72 2.59 -1.39
CA ASN A 257 13.59 1.73 -0.58
C ASN A 257 13.02 0.32 -0.36
N ALA A 258 11.77 0.07 -0.78
CA ALA A 258 11.14 -1.24 -0.64
C ALA A 258 11.82 -2.27 -1.53
N SER A 259 11.92 -3.51 -1.02
CA SER A 259 12.37 -4.66 -1.80
C SER A 259 11.41 -4.94 -2.97
N ALA A 260 11.90 -5.66 -3.99
CA ALA A 260 11.08 -6.07 -5.13
C ALA A 260 9.81 -6.85 -4.72
N GLN A 261 9.94 -7.73 -3.72
CA GLN A 261 8.83 -8.51 -3.20
C GLN A 261 7.83 -7.66 -2.43
N GLU A 262 8.27 -6.67 -1.63
CA GLU A 262 7.35 -5.76 -0.93
C GLU A 262 6.57 -4.85 -1.87
N ARG A 263 7.15 -4.49 -3.03
CA ARG A 263 6.44 -3.75 -4.09
C ARG A 263 5.37 -4.58 -4.77
N THR A 264 5.58 -5.89 -4.85
CA THR A 264 4.70 -6.84 -5.56
C THR A 264 4.43 -8.10 -4.74
N PRO A 265 3.80 -7.99 -3.55
CA PRO A 265 3.69 -9.10 -2.59
C PRO A 265 2.78 -10.24 -3.04
N TRP A 266 2.02 -10.05 -4.12
CA TRP A 266 1.28 -11.13 -4.78
C TRP A 266 2.17 -11.99 -5.67
N HIS A 267 3.36 -11.52 -6.04
CA HIS A 267 4.24 -12.23 -6.95
C HIS A 267 4.71 -13.55 -6.32
N VAL A 268 4.59 -14.63 -7.10
CA VAL A 268 5.08 -15.95 -6.73
C VAL A 268 5.91 -16.56 -7.86
N THR A 269 6.89 -17.38 -7.49
CA THR A 269 7.65 -18.18 -8.46
C THR A 269 7.16 -19.62 -8.43
N ILE A 270 6.88 -20.17 -9.61
CA ILE A 270 6.38 -21.54 -9.75
C ILE A 270 7.45 -22.38 -10.42
N LYS A 271 7.77 -23.52 -9.82
CA LYS A 271 8.72 -24.52 -10.34
C LYS A 271 7.95 -25.81 -10.61
N PRO A 272 7.37 -25.97 -11.82
CA PRO A 272 6.72 -27.22 -12.21
C PRO A 272 7.73 -28.35 -12.45
N LYS A 273 8.98 -28.01 -12.80
CA LYS A 273 10.12 -28.94 -12.98
C LYS A 273 11.42 -28.28 -12.50
N SER A 274 12.49 -29.05 -12.37
CA SER A 274 13.80 -28.56 -11.92
C SER A 274 14.44 -27.49 -12.81
N GLN A 275 14.13 -27.47 -14.11
CA GLN A 275 14.74 -26.58 -15.12
C GLN A 275 13.78 -25.53 -15.70
N GLU A 276 12.47 -25.62 -15.41
CA GLU A 276 11.47 -24.69 -15.93
C GLU A 276 10.91 -23.86 -14.78
N THR A 277 10.78 -22.56 -15.00
CA THR A 277 10.20 -21.63 -14.04
C THR A 277 9.10 -20.85 -14.70
N CYS A 278 7.98 -20.69 -14.01
CA CYS A 278 6.92 -19.76 -14.34
C CYS A 278 6.75 -18.76 -13.19
N ARG A 279 5.85 -17.81 -13.38
CA ARG A 279 5.37 -16.90 -12.35
C ARG A 279 3.88 -17.09 -12.16
N GLY A 280 3.36 -16.53 -11.07
CA GLY A 280 1.95 -16.46 -10.81
C GLY A 280 1.62 -15.27 -9.92
N ALA A 281 0.37 -15.17 -9.52
CA ALA A 281 -0.07 -14.23 -8.51
C ALA A 281 -0.91 -14.91 -7.43
N LEU A 282 -0.64 -14.58 -6.19
CA LEU A 282 -1.50 -14.89 -5.06
C LEU A 282 -2.82 -14.11 -5.23
N ILE A 283 -3.96 -14.81 -5.19
CA ILE A 283 -5.30 -14.20 -5.35
C ILE A 283 -6.18 -14.37 -4.11
N SER A 284 -5.78 -15.23 -3.18
CA SER A 284 -6.33 -15.38 -1.82
C SER A 284 -5.24 -15.86 -0.87
N ASP A 285 -5.55 -16.23 0.37
CA ASP A 285 -4.56 -16.79 1.31
C ASP A 285 -4.10 -18.20 0.95
N GLN A 286 -4.70 -18.87 -0.03
CA GLN A 286 -4.36 -20.26 -0.37
C GLN A 286 -4.37 -20.54 -1.89
N TRP A 287 -4.77 -19.58 -2.72
CA TRP A 287 -4.90 -19.79 -4.17
C TRP A 287 -3.96 -18.89 -4.98
N VAL A 288 -3.33 -19.49 -5.98
CA VAL A 288 -2.45 -18.84 -6.95
C VAL A 288 -3.02 -18.97 -8.35
N LEU A 289 -3.05 -17.85 -9.08
CA LEU A 289 -3.43 -17.77 -10.49
C LEU A 289 -2.18 -17.74 -11.38
N THR A 290 -2.16 -18.54 -12.44
CA THR A 290 -1.03 -18.69 -13.38
C THR A 290 -1.49 -19.15 -14.77
N ALA A 291 -0.57 -19.27 -15.73
CA ALA A 291 -0.82 -19.85 -17.04
C ALA A 291 -0.87 -21.39 -17.01
N ALA A 292 -1.68 -21.97 -17.89
CA ALA A 292 -1.85 -23.42 -18.02
C ALA A 292 -0.64 -24.10 -18.70
N HIS A 293 -0.04 -23.44 -19.70
CA HIS A 293 1.06 -24.00 -20.48
C HIS A 293 2.30 -24.33 -19.65
N CYS A 294 2.44 -23.71 -18.47
CA CYS A 294 3.47 -24.01 -17.48
C CYS A 294 3.47 -25.48 -17.03
N PHE A 295 2.34 -26.18 -17.17
CA PHE A 295 2.18 -27.55 -16.68
C PHE A 295 2.09 -28.60 -17.79
N ARG A 296 2.16 -28.20 -19.07
CA ARG A 296 1.92 -29.07 -20.24
C ARG A 296 2.73 -30.37 -20.21
N ASN A 297 3.98 -30.30 -19.77
CA ASN A 297 4.88 -31.45 -19.78
C ASN A 297 5.19 -31.98 -18.36
N ALA A 298 4.56 -31.43 -17.31
CA ALA A 298 4.94 -31.65 -15.91
C ALA A 298 3.98 -32.62 -15.22
N GLU A 299 3.94 -33.87 -15.68
CA GLU A 299 2.94 -34.86 -15.25
C GLU A 299 2.98 -35.16 -13.74
N ASP A 300 4.17 -35.17 -13.14
CA ASP A 300 4.31 -35.43 -11.70
C ASP A 300 4.06 -34.15 -10.87
N ARG A 301 2.80 -34.01 -10.44
CA ARG A 301 2.36 -32.92 -9.55
C ARG A 301 3.10 -32.88 -8.21
N THR A 302 3.68 -33.99 -7.75
CA THR A 302 4.40 -34.05 -6.47
C THR A 302 5.71 -33.25 -6.51
N LEU A 303 6.21 -32.94 -7.70
CA LEU A 303 7.42 -32.14 -7.91
C LEU A 303 7.15 -30.64 -7.97
N TRP A 304 5.89 -30.23 -8.13
CA TRP A 304 5.57 -28.82 -8.30
C TRP A 304 5.75 -28.06 -6.99
N ARG A 305 6.42 -26.92 -7.04
CA ARG A 305 6.64 -26.03 -5.89
C ARG A 305 6.22 -24.62 -6.24
N VAL A 306 5.63 -23.92 -5.27
CA VAL A 306 5.35 -22.49 -5.34
C VAL A 306 6.15 -21.78 -4.26
N SER A 307 7.03 -20.86 -4.64
CA SER A 307 7.75 -19.99 -3.73
C SER A 307 6.99 -18.68 -3.58
N VAL A 308 6.54 -18.38 -2.36
CA VAL A 308 5.82 -17.16 -1.99
C VAL A 308 6.72 -16.29 -1.10
N GLY A 309 6.64 -14.97 -1.21
CA GLY A 309 7.45 -14.07 -0.38
C GLY A 309 7.26 -14.30 1.13
N ASP A 310 8.35 -14.28 1.89
CA ASP A 310 8.32 -14.42 3.35
C ASP A 310 9.45 -13.61 4.00
N PRO A 311 9.17 -12.73 4.97
CA PRO A 311 10.18 -11.89 5.59
C PRO A 311 11.23 -12.69 6.41
N ASN A 312 10.92 -13.92 6.84
CA ASN A 312 11.78 -14.70 7.73
C ASN A 312 12.66 -15.74 7.00
N PHE A 313 12.31 -16.13 5.77
CA PHE A 313 12.93 -17.27 5.08
C PHE A 313 13.73 -16.85 3.83
N GLN A 314 14.86 -16.17 3.97
CA GLN A 314 15.67 -15.70 2.82
C GLN A 314 14.84 -14.95 1.75
N GLY A 315 13.75 -14.31 2.17
CA GLY A 315 12.80 -13.61 1.29
C GLY A 315 11.69 -14.46 0.68
N SER A 316 11.68 -15.80 0.82
CA SER A 316 10.60 -16.66 0.30
C SER A 316 10.42 -18.01 1.01
N LYS A 317 9.18 -18.48 1.12
CA LYS A 317 8.80 -19.80 1.64
C LYS A 317 8.24 -20.67 0.52
N GLU A 318 8.67 -21.93 0.43
CA GLU A 318 8.14 -22.90 -0.53
C GLU A 318 6.88 -23.59 0.00
N PHE A 319 5.90 -23.77 -0.89
CA PHE A 319 4.62 -24.43 -0.65
C PHE A 319 4.43 -25.57 -1.65
N GLN A 320 3.83 -26.66 -1.18
CA GLN A 320 3.32 -27.73 -2.02
C GLN A 320 1.92 -27.40 -2.53
N ILE A 321 1.50 -28.09 -3.57
CA ILE A 321 0.21 -27.90 -4.23
C ILE A 321 -0.71 -29.06 -3.83
N GLU A 322 -1.84 -28.72 -3.24
CA GLU A 322 -2.92 -29.66 -2.91
C GLU A 322 -3.72 -30.01 -4.16
N GLU A 323 -4.04 -29.00 -4.95
CA GLU A 323 -4.90 -29.12 -6.14
C GLU A 323 -4.43 -28.18 -7.24
N ALA A 324 -4.48 -28.67 -8.48
CA ALA A 324 -4.22 -27.88 -9.68
C ALA A 324 -5.42 -27.99 -10.63
N VAL A 325 -6.06 -26.85 -10.88
CA VAL A 325 -7.20 -26.70 -11.78
C VAL A 325 -6.71 -26.04 -13.06
N ILE A 326 -6.48 -26.84 -14.10
CA ILE A 326 -6.11 -26.36 -15.43
C ILE A 326 -7.38 -26.21 -16.25
N SER A 327 -7.52 -25.11 -17.00
CA SER A 327 -8.70 -24.90 -17.84
C SER A 327 -8.89 -26.07 -18.82
N PRO A 328 -10.09 -26.69 -18.90
CA PRO A 328 -10.34 -27.82 -19.79
C PRO A 328 -10.31 -27.44 -21.28
N GLY A 329 -10.48 -26.16 -21.61
CA GLY A 329 -10.34 -25.64 -22.98
C GLY A 329 -8.88 -25.55 -23.46
N PHE A 330 -7.92 -25.61 -22.54
CA PHE A 330 -6.51 -25.41 -22.87
C PHE A 330 -5.93 -26.60 -23.63
N ASN A 331 -5.55 -26.37 -24.88
CA ASN A 331 -4.79 -27.34 -25.67
C ASN A 331 -3.90 -26.61 -26.70
N VAL A 332 -2.59 -26.60 -26.41
CA VAL A 332 -1.56 -25.96 -27.26
C VAL A 332 -1.58 -26.45 -28.70
N PHE A 333 -1.95 -27.71 -28.95
CA PHE A 333 -1.89 -28.32 -30.27
C PHE A 333 -3.26 -28.47 -30.95
N SER A 334 -4.32 -27.88 -30.38
CA SER A 334 -5.69 -27.99 -30.89
C SER A 334 -5.84 -27.56 -32.36
N LYS A 335 -5.04 -26.60 -32.81
CA LYS A 335 -5.06 -26.08 -34.19
C LYS A 335 -3.88 -26.54 -35.06
N LYS A 336 -3.12 -27.55 -34.61
CA LYS A 336 -1.95 -28.05 -35.35
C LYS A 336 -2.29 -28.54 -36.76
N SER A 337 -3.46 -29.16 -36.93
CA SER A 337 -3.97 -29.60 -38.24
C SER A 337 -4.29 -28.46 -39.21
N GLN A 338 -4.51 -27.24 -38.69
CA GLN A 338 -4.77 -26.02 -39.46
C GLN A 338 -3.48 -25.26 -39.80
N GLY A 339 -2.31 -25.82 -39.49
CA GLY A 339 -1.02 -25.18 -39.69
C GLY A 339 -0.64 -24.14 -38.62
N ILE A 340 -1.35 -24.13 -37.48
CA ILE A 340 -1.04 -23.30 -36.32
C ILE A 340 -0.30 -24.19 -35.30
N PRO A 341 1.03 -24.07 -35.15
CA PRO A 341 1.82 -25.00 -34.35
C PRO A 341 1.49 -24.96 -32.86
N GLU A 342 1.16 -23.77 -32.35
CA GLU A 342 0.84 -23.53 -30.94
C GLU A 342 -0.36 -22.56 -30.83
N PHE A 343 -1.35 -22.93 -30.02
CA PHE A 343 -2.55 -22.15 -29.75
C PHE A 343 -2.79 -22.02 -28.24
N TYR A 344 -2.76 -20.80 -27.73
CA TYR A 344 -2.80 -20.51 -26.30
C TYR A 344 -4.19 -20.11 -25.78
N GLY A 345 -5.26 -20.51 -26.46
CA GLY A 345 -6.62 -20.30 -25.96
C GLY A 345 -6.83 -20.98 -24.61
N ASP A 346 -7.56 -20.31 -23.71
CA ASP A 346 -7.84 -20.75 -22.35
C ASP A 346 -6.59 -21.07 -21.51
N ASP A 347 -5.46 -20.39 -21.78
CA ASP A 347 -4.17 -20.59 -21.08
C ASP A 347 -4.16 -20.06 -19.63
N ILE A 348 -4.98 -20.67 -18.77
CA ILE A 348 -5.18 -20.28 -17.38
C ILE A 348 -5.23 -21.52 -16.47
N ALA A 349 -4.63 -21.40 -15.28
CA ALA A 349 -4.67 -22.42 -14.25
C ALA A 349 -4.70 -21.81 -12.84
N LEU A 350 -5.35 -22.51 -11.92
CA LEU A 350 -5.39 -22.21 -10.49
C LEU A 350 -4.65 -23.29 -9.71
N LEU A 351 -3.85 -22.87 -8.74
CA LEU A 351 -3.15 -23.77 -7.82
C LEU A 351 -3.61 -23.49 -6.40
N LYS A 352 -4.13 -24.53 -5.73
CA LYS A 352 -4.43 -24.50 -4.30
C LYS A 352 -3.22 -24.99 -3.52
N LEU A 353 -2.71 -24.17 -2.61
CA LEU A 353 -1.58 -24.51 -1.75
C LEU A 353 -2.04 -25.44 -0.61
N THR A 354 -1.16 -26.32 -0.16
CA THR A 354 -1.45 -27.25 0.97
C THR A 354 -1.63 -26.55 2.31
N GLN A 355 -1.12 -25.32 2.44
CA GLN A 355 -1.21 -24.51 3.66
C GLN A 355 -1.57 -23.08 3.28
N LYS A 356 -2.33 -22.43 4.16
CA LYS A 356 -2.60 -20.99 4.06
C LYS A 356 -1.31 -20.19 4.20
N VAL A 357 -1.13 -19.22 3.33
CA VAL A 357 -0.08 -18.21 3.37
C VAL A 357 -0.40 -17.21 4.48
N LYS A 358 0.56 -16.96 5.36
CA LYS A 358 0.44 -15.91 6.37
C LYS A 358 0.66 -14.55 5.73
N MET A 359 -0.36 -13.69 5.75
CA MET A 359 -0.28 -12.35 5.19
C MET A 359 0.81 -11.53 5.88
N SER A 360 1.59 -10.80 5.08
CA SER A 360 2.69 -9.95 5.55
C SER A 360 2.98 -8.84 4.54
N THR A 361 4.05 -8.07 4.74
CA THR A 361 4.54 -7.11 3.73
C THR A 361 5.06 -7.79 2.46
N HIS A 362 5.41 -9.08 2.52
CA HIS A 362 5.99 -9.84 1.41
C HIS A 362 5.00 -10.80 0.72
N ALA A 363 3.83 -11.03 1.33
CA ALA A 363 2.81 -11.95 0.82
C ALA A 363 1.41 -11.36 1.01
N ARG A 364 0.76 -10.98 -0.09
CA ARG A 364 -0.63 -10.48 -0.13
C ARG A 364 -1.30 -10.80 -1.45
N PRO A 365 -2.63 -11.02 -1.48
CA PRO A 365 -3.31 -11.26 -2.74
C PRO A 365 -3.34 -10.01 -3.61
N ILE A 366 -3.36 -10.14 -4.93
CA ILE A 366 -3.70 -9.05 -5.86
C ILE A 366 -5.22 -8.95 -6.04
N CYS A 367 -5.75 -7.76 -6.33
CA CYS A 367 -7.19 -7.63 -6.58
C CYS A 367 -7.55 -8.23 -7.94
N LEU A 368 -8.48 -9.20 -7.93
CA LEU A 368 -9.10 -9.70 -9.16
C LEU A 368 -10.32 -8.84 -9.54
N PRO A 369 -10.45 -8.42 -10.81
CA PRO A 369 -11.62 -7.72 -11.32
C PRO A 369 -12.91 -8.51 -11.05
N CYS A 370 -14.02 -7.77 -11.06
CA CYS A 370 -15.35 -8.33 -10.86
C CYS A 370 -15.56 -9.01 -9.49
N THR A 371 -14.77 -8.62 -8.49
CA THR A 371 -14.94 -9.02 -7.08
C THR A 371 -15.36 -7.84 -6.21
N VAL A 372 -16.02 -8.11 -5.09
CA VAL A 372 -16.37 -7.12 -4.07
C VAL A 372 -15.11 -6.46 -3.50
N GLY A 373 -14.03 -7.23 -3.31
CA GLY A 373 -12.73 -6.69 -2.85
C GLY A 373 -12.16 -5.66 -3.84
N ALA A 374 -12.22 -5.95 -5.14
CA ALA A 374 -11.83 -4.98 -6.17
C ALA A 374 -12.80 -3.79 -6.26
N ASN A 375 -14.10 -4.00 -6.04
CA ASN A 375 -15.09 -2.92 -6.02
C ASN A 375 -14.79 -1.89 -4.93
N LEU A 376 -14.48 -2.37 -3.72
CA LEU A 376 -14.05 -1.54 -2.58
C LEU A 376 -12.72 -0.85 -2.86
N ALA A 377 -11.74 -1.57 -3.43
CA ALA A 377 -10.45 -1.00 -3.81
C ALA A 377 -10.58 0.12 -4.87
N LEU A 378 -11.51 -0.05 -5.82
CA LEU A 378 -11.87 0.98 -6.80
C LEU A 378 -12.78 2.07 -6.20
N ARG A 379 -13.19 1.99 -4.93
CA ARG A 379 -14.15 2.89 -4.29
C ARG A 379 -15.42 3.10 -5.13
N LYS A 380 -15.95 2.00 -5.66
CA LYS A 380 -17.20 1.96 -6.42
C LYS A 380 -18.37 1.61 -5.48
N LEU A 381 -19.59 1.86 -5.95
CA LEU A 381 -20.79 1.61 -5.16
C LEU A 381 -21.02 0.09 -5.02
N PRO A 382 -21.64 -0.40 -3.93
CA PRO A 382 -21.91 -1.83 -3.72
C PRO A 382 -22.72 -2.52 -4.84
N GLY A 383 -23.44 -1.76 -5.68
CA GLY A 383 -24.22 -2.27 -6.81
C GLY A 383 -23.51 -2.24 -8.18
N SER A 384 -22.21 -1.94 -8.24
CA SER A 384 -21.45 -1.96 -9.49
C SER A 384 -21.28 -3.37 -10.06
N THR A 385 -21.25 -3.45 -11.39
CA THR A 385 -21.14 -4.70 -12.17
C THR A 385 -19.70 -4.98 -12.62
N CYS A 386 -19.45 -6.19 -13.11
CA CYS A 386 -18.18 -6.57 -13.74
C CYS A 386 -17.91 -5.70 -14.97
N ARG A 387 -18.94 -5.37 -15.76
CA ARG A 387 -18.83 -4.40 -16.86
C ARG A 387 -18.39 -3.01 -16.39
N ASP A 388 -18.83 -2.55 -15.22
CA ASP A 388 -18.39 -1.26 -14.67
C ASP A 388 -16.91 -1.29 -14.24
N HIS A 389 -16.41 -2.46 -13.83
CA HIS A 389 -14.98 -2.64 -13.54
C HIS A 389 -14.17 -2.67 -14.84
N GLU A 390 -14.64 -3.35 -15.89
CA GLU A 390 -13.98 -3.37 -17.21
C GLU A 390 -13.86 -1.96 -17.77
N LYS A 391 -14.95 -1.18 -17.71
CA LYS A 391 -14.95 0.23 -18.14
C LYS A 391 -14.08 1.15 -17.31
N GLU A 392 -13.80 0.84 -16.04
CA GLU A 392 -12.92 1.64 -15.19
C GLU A 392 -11.44 1.30 -15.45
N LEU A 393 -11.14 0.00 -15.52
CA LEU A 393 -9.77 -0.51 -15.60
C LEU A 393 -9.23 -0.45 -17.03
N LEU A 394 -10.09 -0.69 -18.04
CA LEU A 394 -9.73 -0.72 -19.45
C LEU A 394 -10.38 0.44 -20.24
N ASN A 395 -10.29 1.65 -19.69
CA ASN A 395 -11.03 2.83 -20.15
C ASN A 395 -10.39 3.64 -21.30
N GLN A 396 -9.16 3.29 -21.70
CA GLN A 396 -8.37 4.01 -22.68
C GLN A 396 -7.90 3.08 -23.80
N VAL A 397 -7.58 3.66 -24.97
CA VAL A 397 -7.04 2.92 -26.12
C VAL A 397 -5.62 2.39 -25.88
N SER A 398 -4.88 3.04 -24.97
CA SER A 398 -3.55 2.63 -24.52
C SER A 398 -3.49 2.79 -23.00
N ILE A 399 -3.35 1.69 -22.27
CA ILE A 399 -3.43 1.65 -20.82
C ILE A 399 -2.06 1.26 -20.25
N PRO A 400 -1.39 2.13 -19.47
CA PRO A 400 -0.18 1.77 -18.77
C PRO A 400 -0.43 0.62 -17.79
N ALA A 401 0.35 -0.44 -17.91
CA ALA A 401 0.27 -1.66 -17.12
C ALA A 401 1.67 -2.19 -16.81
N HIS A 402 1.72 -3.22 -15.98
CA HIS A 402 2.97 -3.79 -15.50
C HIS A 402 2.94 -5.31 -15.44
N PHE A 403 4.13 -5.90 -15.48
CA PHE A 403 4.38 -7.29 -15.09
C PHE A 403 5.69 -7.34 -14.27
N VAL A 404 5.96 -8.47 -13.63
CA VAL A 404 7.17 -8.66 -12.81
C VAL A 404 8.19 -9.52 -13.56
N ALA A 405 9.41 -9.01 -13.67
CA ALA A 405 10.50 -9.67 -14.37
C ALA A 405 11.15 -10.81 -13.57
N LEU A 406 12.03 -11.58 -14.21
CA LEU A 406 12.74 -12.70 -13.58
C LEU A 406 13.54 -12.33 -12.33
N ASN A 407 14.05 -11.09 -12.29
CA ASN A 407 14.83 -10.54 -11.17
C ASN A 407 13.96 -9.85 -10.10
N GLY A 408 12.63 -9.81 -10.29
CA GLY A 408 11.68 -9.18 -9.38
C GLY A 408 11.32 -7.73 -9.74
N ASP A 409 11.97 -7.13 -10.74
CA ASP A 409 11.69 -5.74 -11.12
C ASP A 409 10.30 -5.61 -11.75
N LYS A 410 9.62 -4.50 -11.43
CA LYS A 410 8.36 -4.11 -12.08
C LYS A 410 8.68 -3.44 -13.42
N LEU A 411 8.23 -4.04 -14.51
CA LEU A 411 8.43 -3.52 -15.86
C LEU A 411 7.17 -2.90 -16.44
N ASN A 412 7.35 -2.06 -17.47
CA ASN A 412 6.29 -1.20 -17.98
C ASN A 412 5.86 -1.63 -19.38
N ILE A 413 4.55 -1.74 -19.56
CA ILE A 413 3.92 -2.04 -20.85
C ILE A 413 2.69 -1.17 -21.07
N ASN A 414 2.21 -1.11 -22.30
CA ASN A 414 0.97 -0.43 -22.63
C ASN A 414 -0.02 -1.40 -23.28
N LEU A 415 -1.08 -1.73 -22.56
CA LEU A 415 -2.17 -2.57 -23.09
C LEU A 415 -2.97 -1.78 -24.13
N LYS A 416 -3.15 -2.36 -25.32
CA LYS A 416 -3.91 -1.77 -26.41
C LYS A 416 -5.34 -2.29 -26.42
N THR A 417 -6.30 -1.39 -26.57
CA THR A 417 -7.74 -1.71 -26.64
C THR A 417 -8.36 -1.11 -27.89
N GLY A 418 -9.61 -1.47 -28.21
CA GLY A 418 -10.36 -0.89 -29.34
C GLY A 418 -9.64 -1.04 -30.69
N SER A 419 -9.51 0.06 -31.43
CA SER A 419 -8.80 0.08 -32.73
C SER A 419 -7.31 -0.26 -32.59
N GLU A 420 -6.67 0.17 -31.51
CA GLU A 420 -5.26 -0.07 -31.26
C GLU A 420 -4.97 -1.55 -30.96
N TRP A 421 -5.90 -2.25 -30.31
CA TRP A 421 -5.80 -3.71 -30.16
C TRP A 421 -5.72 -4.39 -31.53
N THR A 422 -6.57 -4.00 -32.46
CA THR A 422 -6.59 -4.55 -33.83
C THR A 422 -5.26 -4.31 -34.54
N ASN A 423 -4.65 -3.13 -34.35
CA ASN A 423 -3.32 -2.83 -34.89
C ASN A 423 -2.20 -3.63 -34.20
N CYS A 424 -2.34 -3.85 -32.89
CA CYS A 424 -1.38 -4.60 -32.08
C CYS A 424 -1.30 -6.06 -32.55
N VAL A 425 -2.44 -6.73 -32.73
CA VAL A 425 -2.49 -8.17 -33.10
C VAL A 425 -2.11 -8.42 -34.57
N LYS A 426 -2.40 -7.49 -35.50
CA LYS A 426 -2.14 -7.64 -36.95
C LYS A 426 -0.70 -8.02 -37.31
N VAL A 427 0.28 -7.71 -36.45
CA VAL A 427 1.69 -8.04 -36.67
C VAL A 427 1.91 -9.57 -36.73
N VAL A 428 1.08 -10.38 -36.07
CA VAL A 428 1.16 -11.85 -36.11
C VAL A 428 1.06 -12.39 -37.54
N LEU A 429 0.27 -11.75 -38.41
CA LEU A 429 0.14 -12.14 -39.82
C LEU A 429 1.45 -11.99 -40.60
N LYS A 430 2.38 -11.15 -40.11
CA LYS A 430 3.70 -10.95 -40.72
C LYS A 430 4.71 -12.02 -40.31
N ASP A 431 4.46 -12.76 -39.23
CA ASP A 431 5.33 -13.86 -38.82
C ASP A 431 5.02 -15.13 -39.63
N LYS A 432 5.51 -15.14 -40.87
CA LYS A 432 5.40 -16.30 -41.77
C LYS A 432 6.32 -17.46 -41.38
N THR A 433 7.23 -17.25 -40.42
CA THR A 433 8.10 -18.33 -39.92
C THR A 433 7.34 -19.23 -38.96
N THR A 434 6.57 -18.64 -38.05
CA THR A 434 5.75 -19.38 -37.09
C THR A 434 4.37 -19.74 -37.67
N PHE A 435 3.79 -18.83 -38.47
CA PHE A 435 2.42 -18.96 -38.99
C PHE A 435 2.39 -18.80 -40.53
N PRO A 436 2.92 -19.77 -41.30
CA PRO A 436 3.08 -19.64 -42.75
C PRO A 436 1.74 -19.45 -43.49
N ASN A 437 0.71 -20.19 -43.09
CA ASN A 437 -0.59 -20.24 -43.79
C ASN A 437 -1.68 -19.38 -43.11
N LEU A 438 -1.34 -18.56 -42.12
CA LEU A 438 -2.32 -17.77 -41.38
C LEU A 438 -2.85 -16.59 -42.21
N THR A 439 -4.17 -16.59 -42.43
CA THR A 439 -4.91 -15.56 -43.18
C THR A 439 -5.70 -14.64 -42.26
N ASP A 440 -6.33 -15.19 -41.21
CA ASP A 440 -7.03 -14.43 -40.18
C ASP A 440 -6.31 -14.54 -38.82
N VAL A 441 -5.90 -13.39 -38.28
CA VAL A 441 -5.22 -13.30 -36.98
C VAL A 441 -6.09 -13.82 -35.83
N ARG A 442 -7.43 -13.74 -35.96
CA ARG A 442 -8.38 -14.18 -34.94
C ARG A 442 -8.33 -15.69 -34.69
N GLU A 443 -7.77 -16.46 -35.63
CA GLU A 443 -7.58 -17.90 -35.44
C GLU A 443 -6.51 -18.21 -34.38
N VAL A 444 -5.58 -17.28 -34.14
CA VAL A 444 -4.51 -17.43 -33.13
C VAL A 444 -4.75 -16.50 -31.94
N VAL A 445 -5.10 -15.24 -32.20
CA VAL A 445 -5.34 -14.22 -31.19
C VAL A 445 -6.84 -13.95 -31.09
N THR A 446 -7.52 -14.72 -30.24
CA THR A 446 -8.95 -14.53 -29.95
C THR A 446 -9.18 -13.29 -29.08
N ASP A 447 -10.46 -12.98 -28.80
CA ASP A 447 -10.85 -11.92 -27.87
C ASP A 447 -10.47 -12.20 -26.41
N GLN A 448 -10.04 -13.43 -26.09
CA GLN A 448 -9.48 -13.79 -24.79
C GLN A 448 -8.13 -13.13 -24.51
N PHE A 449 -7.48 -12.49 -25.48
CA PHE A 449 -6.16 -11.87 -25.30
C PHE A 449 -6.20 -10.35 -25.22
N LEU A 450 -5.48 -9.81 -24.24
CA LEU A 450 -4.95 -8.44 -24.26
C LEU A 450 -3.64 -8.42 -25.07
N CYS A 451 -3.28 -7.26 -25.61
CA CYS A 451 -2.07 -7.10 -26.43
C CYS A 451 -1.21 -5.93 -25.96
N SER A 452 0.11 -6.13 -25.88
CA SER A 452 1.13 -5.11 -25.59
C SER A 452 2.40 -5.34 -26.41
N GLY A 453 3.51 -4.67 -26.05
CA GLY A 453 4.79 -4.83 -26.72
C GLY A 453 4.95 -3.87 -27.89
N THR A 454 4.28 -2.71 -27.84
CA THR A 454 4.42 -1.65 -28.86
C THR A 454 5.38 -0.58 -28.36
N GLN A 455 6.17 0.03 -29.26
CA GLN A 455 6.86 1.31 -29.01
C GLN A 455 7.57 1.43 -27.64
N GLY A 456 8.70 0.74 -27.46
CA GLY A 456 9.51 0.88 -26.24
C GLY A 456 8.96 0.16 -24.99
N ASP A 457 7.81 -0.51 -25.10
CA ASP A 457 7.33 -1.46 -24.09
C ASP A 457 8.35 -2.57 -23.81
N ASP A 458 8.42 -3.00 -22.56
CA ASP A 458 9.12 -4.22 -22.17
C ASP A 458 8.37 -5.47 -22.67
N SER A 459 9.09 -6.49 -23.15
CA SER A 459 8.50 -7.80 -23.47
C SER A 459 8.77 -8.83 -22.36
N PRO A 460 7.81 -9.69 -22.01
CA PRO A 460 8.04 -10.78 -21.06
C PRO A 460 8.98 -11.86 -21.60
N CYS A 461 9.71 -12.49 -20.69
CA CYS A 461 10.53 -13.66 -20.97
C CYS A 461 9.76 -14.97 -20.74
N LYS A 462 10.24 -16.07 -21.32
CA LYS A 462 9.63 -17.39 -21.15
C LYS A 462 9.43 -17.79 -19.67
N GLY A 463 10.36 -17.40 -18.80
CA GLY A 463 10.26 -17.73 -17.37
C GLY A 463 9.34 -16.80 -16.55
N GLU A 464 8.77 -15.78 -17.18
CA GLU A 464 7.84 -14.80 -16.60
C GLU A 464 6.38 -15.13 -16.94
N SER A 465 6.16 -16.12 -17.81
CA SER A 465 4.86 -16.68 -18.14
C SER A 465 4.06 -17.08 -16.90
N GLY A 466 2.76 -16.84 -16.93
CA GLY A 466 1.82 -17.00 -15.82
C GLY A 466 1.80 -15.83 -14.83
N GLY A 467 2.80 -14.95 -14.86
CA GLY A 467 2.84 -13.77 -14.01
C GLY A 467 1.66 -12.83 -14.26
N ALA A 468 1.23 -12.12 -13.21
CA ALA A 468 0.17 -11.12 -13.34
C ALA A 468 0.57 -9.98 -14.29
N VAL A 469 -0.38 -9.62 -15.15
CA VAL A 469 -0.40 -8.33 -15.83
C VAL A 469 -1.38 -7.44 -15.09
N PHE A 470 -0.87 -6.37 -14.49
CA PHE A 470 -1.62 -5.59 -13.51
C PHE A 470 -1.54 -4.08 -13.72
N LEU A 471 -2.55 -3.40 -13.19
CA LEU A 471 -2.71 -1.95 -13.24
C LEU A 471 -2.66 -1.38 -11.84
N GLU A 472 -2.15 -0.16 -11.72
CA GLU A 472 -2.27 0.63 -10.51
C GLU A 472 -3.41 1.64 -10.66
N ARG A 473 -4.38 1.62 -9.74
CA ARG A 473 -5.48 2.59 -9.66
C ARG A 473 -5.79 2.89 -8.21
N ARG A 474 -5.87 4.18 -7.85
CA ARG A 474 -6.21 4.63 -6.49
C ARG A 474 -5.30 3.99 -5.42
N LEU A 475 -4.00 3.87 -5.72
CA LEU A 475 -2.98 3.23 -4.87
C LEU A 475 -3.26 1.75 -4.56
N ARG A 476 -3.99 1.07 -5.45
CA ARG A 476 -4.30 -0.35 -5.38
C ARG A 476 -3.94 -1.04 -6.69
N PHE A 477 -3.57 -2.31 -6.60
CA PHE A 477 -3.12 -3.11 -7.74
C PHE A 477 -4.17 -4.14 -8.17
N PHE A 478 -4.46 -4.17 -9.47
CA PHE A 478 -5.50 -5.01 -10.06
C PHE A 478 -4.93 -5.86 -11.17
N GLN A 479 -5.06 -7.18 -11.07
CA GLN A 479 -4.64 -8.08 -12.14
C GLN A 479 -5.71 -8.09 -13.23
N VAL A 480 -5.42 -7.55 -14.40
CA VAL A 480 -6.35 -7.56 -15.55
C VAL A 480 -6.05 -8.69 -16.52
N GLY A 481 -4.85 -9.25 -16.45
CA GLY A 481 -4.46 -10.42 -17.22
C GLY A 481 -3.33 -11.22 -16.60
N LEU A 482 -2.85 -12.19 -17.35
CA LEU A 482 -1.62 -12.94 -17.03
C LEU A 482 -0.81 -13.14 -18.30
N VAL A 483 0.53 -13.14 -18.15
CA VAL A 483 1.47 -13.33 -19.25
C VAL A 483 1.29 -14.72 -19.84
N SER A 484 0.99 -14.81 -21.14
CA SER A 484 0.77 -16.08 -21.83
C SER A 484 1.89 -16.35 -22.84
N TRP A 485 1.91 -15.62 -23.95
CA TRP A 485 2.90 -15.85 -25.02
C TRP A 485 3.25 -14.55 -25.76
N GLY A 486 4.29 -14.58 -26.58
CA GLY A 486 4.72 -13.43 -27.38
C GLY A 486 5.56 -13.84 -28.58
N LEU A 487 5.75 -12.91 -29.51
CA LEU A 487 6.51 -13.13 -30.76
C LEU A 487 8.04 -13.11 -30.54
N TYR A 488 8.51 -12.55 -29.42
CA TYR A 488 9.93 -12.37 -29.13
C TYR A 488 10.24 -12.62 -27.66
N ASN A 489 11.28 -13.39 -27.38
CA ASN A 489 11.80 -13.60 -26.02
C ASN A 489 13.09 -12.77 -25.83
N PRO A 490 13.09 -11.73 -24.98
CA PRO A 490 14.27 -10.91 -24.75
C PRO A 490 15.33 -11.57 -23.86
N CYS A 491 15.01 -12.65 -23.14
CA CYS A 491 15.95 -13.32 -22.25
C CYS A 491 16.78 -14.41 -22.94
N GLY A 492 18.09 -14.41 -22.67
CA GLY A 492 19.02 -15.49 -23.03
C GLY A 492 19.23 -16.51 -21.89
N SER A 493 19.96 -17.60 -22.16
CA SER A 493 20.23 -18.68 -21.20
C SER A 493 21.21 -18.33 -20.07
N SER A 494 21.94 -17.22 -20.16
CA SER A 494 23.12 -16.96 -19.33
C SER A 494 22.96 -15.96 -18.17
N SER A 495 21.90 -15.14 -18.12
CA SER A 495 21.69 -14.21 -16.99
C SER A 495 20.24 -13.74 -16.86
N LYS A 496 19.68 -13.77 -15.64
CA LYS A 496 18.32 -13.28 -15.31
C LYS A 496 18.16 -11.76 -15.48
N ASN A 497 19.26 -11.01 -15.51
CA ASN A 497 19.25 -9.54 -15.59
C ASN A 497 19.49 -9.01 -17.02
N SER A 498 19.78 -9.88 -18.00
CA SER A 498 20.13 -9.45 -19.36
C SER A 498 18.95 -9.62 -20.31
N ARG A 499 18.37 -8.49 -20.72
CA ARG A 499 17.31 -8.40 -21.73
C ARG A 499 17.91 -7.85 -23.04
N LYS A 500 17.67 -8.56 -24.15
CA LYS A 500 18.13 -8.17 -25.48
C LYS A 500 17.02 -7.43 -26.23
N PRO A 501 17.35 -6.38 -27.00
CA PRO A 501 16.40 -5.76 -27.90
C PRO A 501 16.10 -6.71 -29.06
N ALA A 502 14.90 -6.56 -29.62
CA ALA A 502 14.48 -7.34 -30.78
C ALA A 502 15.41 -7.09 -31.99
N PRO A 503 15.78 -8.15 -32.73
CA PRO A 503 16.55 -8.00 -33.97
C PRO A 503 15.82 -7.13 -35.00
N HIS A 504 16.59 -6.50 -35.89
CA HIS A 504 16.03 -5.73 -37.01
C HIS A 504 15.04 -6.59 -37.82
N GLY A 505 13.87 -6.02 -38.11
CA GLY A 505 12.79 -6.70 -38.85
C GLY A 505 11.83 -7.54 -37.99
N LYS A 506 12.18 -7.84 -36.73
CA LYS A 506 11.29 -8.53 -35.80
C LYS A 506 10.59 -7.51 -34.90
N VAL A 507 9.25 -7.51 -34.93
CA VAL A 507 8.43 -6.60 -34.15
C VAL A 507 7.85 -7.39 -32.97
N PRO A 508 8.31 -7.16 -31.72
CA PRO A 508 7.75 -7.82 -30.54
C PRO A 508 6.27 -7.54 -30.42
N ARG A 509 5.51 -8.53 -29.95
CA ARG A 509 4.13 -8.41 -29.48
C ARG A 509 3.92 -9.46 -28.42
N ASP A 510 3.22 -9.06 -27.37
CA ASP A 510 2.99 -9.91 -26.21
C ASP A 510 1.49 -9.99 -25.96
N PHE A 511 1.02 -11.21 -25.71
CA PHE A 511 -0.38 -11.56 -25.56
C PHE A 511 -0.63 -12.12 -24.17
N HIS A 512 -1.64 -11.56 -23.52
CA HIS A 512 -1.95 -11.85 -22.12
C HIS A 512 -3.40 -12.29 -22.01
N ILE A 513 -3.69 -13.33 -21.25
CA ILE A 513 -5.07 -13.77 -21.05
C ILE A 513 -5.85 -12.68 -20.33
N ASN A 514 -7.02 -12.32 -20.84
CA ASN A 514 -7.91 -11.28 -20.32
C ASN A 514 -8.85 -11.86 -19.26
N LEU A 515 -8.69 -11.46 -18.00
CA LEU A 515 -9.51 -11.99 -16.91
C LEU A 515 -10.99 -11.59 -17.00
N PHE A 516 -11.34 -10.54 -17.77
CA PHE A 516 -12.76 -10.20 -18.03
C PHE A 516 -13.44 -11.19 -18.97
N ARG A 517 -12.68 -11.92 -19.78
CA ARG A 517 -13.21 -12.91 -20.75
C ARG A 517 -13.30 -14.32 -20.17
N LEU A 518 -12.63 -14.57 -19.03
CA LEU A 518 -12.65 -15.86 -18.33
C LEU A 518 -13.45 -15.84 -17.03
N GLN A 519 -14.35 -14.86 -16.86
CA GLN A 519 -15.20 -14.73 -15.69
C GLN A 519 -16.04 -15.98 -15.36
N PRO A 520 -16.66 -16.69 -16.33
CA PRO A 520 -17.40 -17.91 -16.02
C PRO A 520 -16.52 -18.98 -15.35
N TRP A 521 -15.32 -19.22 -15.90
CA TRP A 521 -14.38 -20.20 -15.37
C TRP A 521 -13.82 -19.78 -14.01
N LEU A 522 -13.47 -18.50 -13.84
CA LEU A 522 -12.99 -17.96 -12.55
C LEU A 522 -14.06 -18.10 -11.46
N ARG A 523 -15.31 -17.76 -11.76
CA ARG A 523 -16.42 -17.85 -10.80
C ARG A 523 -16.69 -19.30 -10.40
N GLN A 524 -16.73 -20.22 -11.36
CA GLN A 524 -16.95 -21.64 -11.09
C GLN A 524 -15.97 -22.22 -10.05
N HIS A 525 -14.71 -21.79 -10.07
CA HIS A 525 -13.67 -22.38 -9.22
C HIS A 525 -13.30 -21.53 -8.00
N LEU A 526 -13.72 -20.27 -7.95
CA LEU A 526 -13.40 -19.34 -6.86
C LEU A 526 -14.65 -18.87 -6.11
N GLU A 527 -15.84 -19.36 -6.44
CA GLU A 527 -17.04 -19.14 -5.64
C GLU A 527 -16.84 -19.69 -4.22
N GLY A 528 -17.23 -18.92 -3.21
CA GLY A 528 -16.95 -19.21 -1.80
C GLY A 528 -15.52 -18.88 -1.34
N ILE A 529 -14.58 -18.65 -2.26
CA ILE A 529 -13.22 -18.16 -1.97
C ILE A 529 -13.17 -16.63 -2.14
N LEU A 530 -13.72 -16.14 -3.23
CA LEU A 530 -13.87 -14.71 -3.54
C LEU A 530 -15.34 -14.38 -3.75
N ASN A 531 -15.73 -13.19 -3.30
CA ASN A 531 -17.08 -12.67 -3.51
C ASN A 531 -17.11 -11.90 -4.82
N PHE A 532 -17.87 -12.38 -5.81
CA PHE A 532 -18.00 -11.75 -7.12
C PHE A 532 -19.17 -10.76 -7.18
N VAL A 533 -19.01 -9.68 -7.94
CA VAL A 533 -20.13 -8.77 -8.27
C VAL A 533 -20.95 -9.32 -9.44
N PRO A 534 -22.17 -8.85 -9.70
CA PRO A 534 -22.93 -9.21 -10.91
C PRO A 534 -22.12 -8.93 -12.19
N LEU A 535 -22.36 -9.69 -13.26
CA LEU A 535 -21.67 -9.52 -14.55
C LEU A 535 -21.99 -8.18 -15.22
#